data_AF-A0A026VXS8-F1
#
_entry.id   AF-A0A026VXS8-F1
#
_cell.length_a   1.000
_cell.length_b   1.000
_cell.length_c   1.000
_cell.angle_alpha   90.00
_cell.angle_beta   90.00
_cell.angle_gamma   90.00
#
_symmetry.space_group_name_H-M   'P 1'
#
loop_
_entity.id
_entity.type
_entity.pdbx_description
1 polymer ?
#
loop_
_entity_poly.entity_id
_entity_poly.type
_entity_poly.pdbx_seq_one_letter_code
_entity_poly.pdbx_strand_id
1 'polypeptide(L)'
;MKLFARPESLTDATAWLTTMNRLVGLRAFEYPRDHPRPVLSLIYFLTLYILYCITLPLQLIYYTNEKLLKLEYVLYQLMAYFMSMSIFLKLTLGWWYTKSFKLWCRKISEIDETLRQLGSTVKYNWEYFMTVGIISAWILFALLTNSMVFIYLLKRTHLSFTIYLVLAYTYGITVNGIIILEFSLLVKSLQNRFRWVNQLLLTMSSSTVINSSCELEKKFQEELRNQSPNHGVMKNQKCKHQLQTLKQVHLELCKVSKTLCSIFGVQIACELAMSVMIITGLFYNLYIRFFLRTTTDDLIIQTIPTVIMIFLHVLQFLSLSCSCQRAINEGNKTSEIVHMIYGCNADADIQEETQQFGIQILQCPVKFTAFGMPLDNRILTSCLRSVTTYLVIMIQMSDSLESNNAIQSAKFI
;
A
#
# COMPACT_ATOMS: atom_id res chain seq x y z
N MET A 1 28.12 -7.82 7.76
CA MET A 1 26.80 -7.53 7.16
C MET A 1 26.75 -8.21 5.79
N LYS A 2 26.11 -9.38 5.64
CA LYS A 2 26.00 -10.04 4.33
C LYS A 2 24.87 -9.36 3.51
N LEU A 3 25.15 -8.19 2.96
CA LEU A 3 24.20 -7.40 2.14
C LEU A 3 23.75 -8.11 0.84
N PHE A 4 24.37 -9.24 0.49
CA PHE A 4 24.09 -10.04 -0.70
C PHE A 4 23.75 -11.51 -0.40
N ALA A 5 23.46 -11.87 0.87
CA ALA A 5 22.95 -13.20 1.15
C ALA A 5 21.56 -13.39 0.54
N ARG A 6 21.29 -14.59 0.02
CA ARG A 6 19.99 -14.94 -0.57
C ARG A 6 18.89 -14.81 0.52
N PRO A 7 17.77 -14.11 0.25
CA PRO A 7 16.71 -13.96 1.24
C PRO A 7 16.02 -15.30 1.51
N GLU A 8 15.99 -15.72 2.77
CA GLU A 8 15.38 -16.99 3.21
C GLU A 8 13.98 -16.81 3.80
N SER A 9 13.63 -15.56 4.14
CA SER A 9 12.37 -15.16 4.77
C SER A 9 11.82 -13.87 4.17
N LEU A 10 10.51 -13.61 4.36
CA LEU A 10 9.90 -12.32 4.00
C LEU A 10 10.60 -11.14 4.70
N THR A 11 11.00 -11.33 5.96
CA THR A 11 11.71 -10.32 6.75
C THR A 11 13.07 -9.93 6.16
N ASP A 12 13.75 -10.87 5.49
CA ASP A 12 14.99 -10.56 4.79
C ASP A 12 14.72 -9.88 3.44
N ALA A 13 13.66 -10.31 2.73
CA ALA A 13 13.24 -9.67 1.48
C ALA A 13 12.84 -8.19 1.68
N THR A 14 12.21 -7.86 2.81
CA THR A 14 11.78 -6.49 3.17
C THR A 14 12.74 -5.76 4.12
N ALA A 15 13.96 -6.26 4.31
CA ALA A 15 14.90 -5.72 5.29
C ALA A 15 15.29 -4.26 5.01
N TRP A 16 15.52 -3.92 3.74
CA TRP A 16 15.81 -2.54 3.32
C TRP A 16 14.68 -1.58 3.67
N LEU A 17 13.44 -1.97 3.36
CA LEU A 17 12.26 -1.17 3.67
C LEU A 17 12.06 -1.02 5.18
N THR A 18 12.26 -2.10 5.94
CA THR A 18 12.15 -2.08 7.40
C THR A 18 13.22 -1.17 8.02
N THR A 19 14.42 -1.13 7.44
CA THR A 19 15.50 -0.23 7.86
C THR A 19 15.15 1.23 7.58
N MET A 20 14.62 1.53 6.39
CA MET A 20 14.14 2.88 6.05
C MET A 20 13.02 3.34 6.98
N ASN A 21 12.06 2.46 7.28
CA ASN A 21 11.02 2.74 8.25
C ASN A 21 11.55 3.07 9.64
N ARG A 22 12.62 2.40 10.10
CA ARG A 22 13.27 2.72 11.38
C ARG A 22 13.95 4.09 11.35
N LEU A 23 14.65 4.41 10.25
CA LEU A 23 15.33 5.70 10.06
C LEU A 23 14.33 6.87 10.08
N VAL A 24 13.18 6.71 9.41
CA VAL A 24 12.17 7.77 9.27
C VAL A 24 11.27 7.89 10.51
N GLY A 25 11.32 6.93 11.42
CA GLY A 25 10.57 6.93 12.68
C GLY A 25 9.24 6.17 12.65
N LEU A 26 8.98 5.41 11.58
CA LEU A 26 7.76 4.63 11.39
C LEU A 26 7.78 3.27 12.09
N ARG A 27 8.92 2.82 12.62
CA ARG A 27 9.07 1.55 13.35
C ARG A 27 10.08 1.66 14.47
N ALA A 28 9.81 1.00 15.60
CA ALA A 28 10.73 1.01 16.73
C ALA A 28 12.13 0.46 16.36
N PHE A 29 13.17 1.07 16.92
CA PHE A 29 14.54 0.60 16.83
C PHE A 29 14.71 -0.73 17.58
N GLU A 30 15.30 -1.68 16.87
CA GLU A 30 15.80 -2.93 17.43
C GLU A 30 17.31 -2.95 17.18
N TYR A 31 18.10 -2.84 18.25
CA TYR A 31 19.55 -2.95 18.17
C TYR A 31 20.10 -3.63 19.43
N PRO A 32 20.76 -4.79 19.33
CA PRO A 32 20.93 -5.66 18.14
C PRO A 32 19.62 -6.31 17.64
N ARG A 33 19.64 -7.00 16.49
CA ARG A 33 18.45 -7.61 15.83
C ARG A 33 17.67 -8.44 16.86
N ASP A 34 16.34 -8.31 16.87
CA ASP A 34 15.41 -8.93 17.83
C ASP A 34 15.41 -8.41 19.28
N HIS A 35 16.23 -7.41 19.61
CA HIS A 35 16.19 -6.72 20.90
C HIS A 35 15.56 -5.33 20.77
N PRO A 36 14.22 -5.19 20.99
CA PRO A 36 13.56 -3.90 20.90
C PRO A 36 14.01 -2.97 22.02
N ARG A 37 14.34 -1.72 21.68
CA ARG A 37 14.64 -0.66 22.64
C ARG A 37 13.52 0.40 22.61
N PRO A 38 12.37 0.14 23.25
CA PRO A 38 11.17 0.96 23.09
C PRO A 38 11.36 2.39 23.59
N VAL A 39 12.10 2.58 24.69
CA VAL A 39 12.37 3.92 25.27
C VAL A 39 13.23 4.77 24.34
N LEU A 40 14.35 4.22 23.84
CA LEU A 40 15.22 4.92 22.89
C LEU A 40 14.49 5.25 21.58
N SER A 41 13.62 4.34 21.12
CA SER A 41 12.77 4.59 19.96
C SER A 41 11.79 5.73 20.18
N LEU A 42 11.14 5.76 21.36
CA LEU A 42 10.21 6.81 21.74
C LEU A 42 10.92 8.17 21.81
N ILE A 43 12.10 8.23 22.44
CA ILE A 43 12.91 9.45 22.50
C ILE A 43 13.24 9.93 21.09
N TYR A 44 13.70 9.03 20.22
CA TYR A 44 14.00 9.39 18.82
C TYR A 44 12.77 9.92 18.07
N PHE A 45 11.60 9.31 18.25
CA PHE A 45 10.37 9.76 17.59
C PHE A 45 9.90 11.12 18.09
N LEU A 46 9.98 11.36 19.41
CA LEU A 46 9.70 12.67 19.98
C LEU A 46 10.67 13.71 19.44
N THR A 47 11.96 13.39 19.32
CA THR A 47 12.95 14.29 18.73
C THR A 47 12.64 14.62 17.26
N LEU A 48 12.33 13.61 16.44
CA LEU A 48 11.93 13.82 15.04
C LEU A 48 10.66 14.67 14.93
N TYR A 49 9.68 14.41 15.79
CA TYR A 49 8.43 15.17 15.80
C TYR A 49 8.64 16.62 16.22
N ILE A 50 9.40 16.86 17.30
CA ILE A 50 9.74 18.22 17.76
C ILE A 50 10.49 18.97 16.65
N LEU A 51 11.47 18.32 16.02
CA LEU A 51 12.20 18.91 14.90
C LEU A 51 11.25 19.27 13.75
N TYR A 52 10.28 18.41 13.42
CA TYR A 52 9.27 18.71 12.41
C TYR A 52 8.34 19.86 12.84
N CYS A 53 7.89 19.91 14.09
CA CYS A 53 7.04 20.99 14.62
C CYS A 53 7.72 22.36 14.56
N ILE A 54 9.03 22.42 14.79
CA ILE A 54 9.82 23.67 14.63
C ILE A 54 9.74 24.21 13.20
N THR A 55 9.50 23.34 12.20
CA THR A 55 9.38 23.77 10.80
C THR A 55 8.03 24.40 10.46
N LEU A 56 6.99 24.17 11.25
CA LEU A 56 5.65 24.71 11.03
C LEU A 56 5.60 26.26 11.05
N PRO A 57 6.14 26.97 12.06
CA PRO A 57 6.15 28.44 12.03
C PRO A 57 6.97 28.98 10.85
N LEU A 58 8.06 28.31 10.47
CA LEU A 58 8.87 28.70 9.31
C LEU A 58 8.08 28.59 8.00
N GLN A 59 7.28 27.53 7.84
CA GLN A 59 6.36 27.38 6.70
C GLN A 59 5.30 28.49 6.68
N LEU A 60 4.70 28.82 7.82
CA LEU A 60 3.70 29.89 7.92
C LEU A 60 4.29 31.27 7.59
N ILE A 61 5.53 31.56 8.05
CA ILE A 61 6.25 32.80 7.70
C ILE A 61 6.50 32.85 6.19
N TYR A 62 6.93 31.75 5.58
CA TYR A 62 7.12 31.67 4.13
C TYR A 62 5.84 32.01 3.37
N TYR A 63 4.70 31.40 3.73
CA TYR A 63 3.41 31.68 3.08
C TYR A 63 2.92 33.11 3.31
N THR A 64 3.26 33.73 4.44
CA THR A 64 2.89 35.13 4.73
C THR A 64 3.68 36.12 3.88
N ASN A 65 4.94 35.78 3.54
CA ASN A 65 5.81 36.64 2.73
C ASN A 65 5.57 36.53 1.23
N GLU A 66 4.90 35.46 0.79
CA GLU A 66 4.51 35.28 -0.61
C GLU A 66 3.24 36.07 -0.95
N LYS A 67 3.19 36.65 -2.15
CA LYS A 67 1.97 37.29 -2.65
C LYS A 67 0.98 36.20 -3.03
N LEU A 68 0.11 35.79 -2.09
CA LEU A 68 -0.92 34.76 -2.30
C LEU A 68 -2.31 35.41 -2.34
N LEU A 69 -3.26 34.76 -3.02
CA LEU A 69 -4.67 35.14 -2.89
C LEU A 69 -5.18 34.80 -1.49
N LYS A 70 -6.27 35.44 -1.05
CA LYS A 70 -6.83 35.22 0.31
C LYS A 70 -7.17 33.75 0.55
N LEU A 71 -7.83 33.10 -0.43
CA LEU A 71 -8.18 31.68 -0.34
C LEU A 71 -6.94 30.79 -0.34
N GLU A 72 -5.98 31.08 -1.22
CA GLU A 72 -4.71 30.36 -1.32
C GLU A 72 -3.93 30.39 0.01
N TYR A 73 -3.85 31.56 0.67
CA TYR A 73 -3.22 31.71 1.98
C TYR A 73 -3.88 30.83 3.06
N VAL A 74 -5.21 30.88 3.17
CA VAL A 74 -5.97 30.08 4.16
C VAL A 74 -5.78 28.58 3.91
N LEU A 75 -5.80 28.15 2.65
CA LEU A 75 -5.60 26.75 2.27
C LEU A 75 -4.22 26.23 2.66
N TYR A 76 -3.14 26.99 2.38
CA TYR A 76 -1.79 26.59 2.77
C TYR A 76 -1.61 26.49 4.28
N GLN A 77 -2.19 27.42 5.03
CA GLN A 77 -2.15 27.39 6.49
C GLN A 77 -2.83 26.12 7.04
N LEU A 78 -4.07 25.85 6.61
CA LEU A 78 -4.78 24.63 7.01
C LEU A 78 -4.03 23.36 6.62
N MET A 79 -3.48 23.32 5.39
CA MET A 79 -2.72 22.17 4.90
C MET A 79 -1.45 21.92 5.71
N ALA A 80 -0.72 22.97 6.13
CA ALA A 80 0.46 22.83 6.98
C ALA A 80 0.11 22.19 8.35
N TYR A 81 -0.99 22.63 8.98
CA TYR A 81 -1.48 22.04 10.23
C TYR A 81 -1.90 20.58 10.05
N PHE A 82 -2.69 20.28 9.01
CA PHE A 82 -3.11 18.90 8.74
C PHE A 82 -1.94 17.97 8.43
N MET A 83 -0.92 18.43 7.69
CA MET A 83 0.30 17.66 7.42
C MET A 83 1.07 17.34 8.71
N SER A 84 1.24 18.33 9.60
CA SER A 84 1.91 18.13 10.88
C SER A 84 1.19 17.13 11.79
N MET A 85 -0.14 17.26 11.89
CA MET A 85 -0.97 16.32 12.65
C MET A 85 -0.94 14.91 12.04
N SER A 86 -0.98 14.80 10.72
CA SER A 86 -0.86 13.52 10.00
C SER A 86 0.47 12.83 10.28
N ILE A 87 1.59 13.56 10.27
CA ILE A 87 2.92 13.00 10.55
C ILE A 87 3.00 12.49 12.00
N PHE A 88 2.49 13.26 12.97
CA PHE A 88 2.40 12.80 14.35
C PHE A 88 1.61 11.50 14.48
N LEU A 89 0.44 11.44 13.85
CA LEU A 89 -0.41 10.26 13.85
C LEU A 89 0.32 9.05 13.22
N LYS A 90 1.04 9.24 12.12
CA LYS A 90 1.78 8.17 11.44
C LYS A 90 2.92 7.61 12.28
N LEU A 91 3.71 8.49 12.92
CA LEU A 91 4.82 8.09 13.80
C LEU A 91 4.30 7.33 15.04
N THR A 92 3.24 7.83 15.68
CA THR A 92 2.64 7.17 16.85
C THR A 92 2.05 5.80 16.51
N LEU A 93 1.31 5.69 15.41
CA LEU A 93 0.78 4.41 14.93
C LEU A 93 1.89 3.43 14.51
N GLY A 94 2.95 3.93 13.86
CA GLY A 94 4.09 3.12 13.45
C GLY A 94 4.81 2.46 14.64
N TRP A 95 5.03 3.25 15.70
CA TRP A 95 5.54 2.72 16.97
C TRP A 95 4.58 1.69 17.59
N TRP A 96 3.30 2.05 17.73
CA TRP A 96 2.27 1.23 18.38
C TRP A 96 2.14 -0.15 17.72
N TYR A 97 2.09 -0.19 16.38
CA TYR A 97 1.90 -1.42 15.64
C TYR A 97 3.19 -2.19 15.33
N THR A 98 4.36 -1.74 15.80
CA THR A 98 5.63 -2.45 15.54
C THR A 98 5.58 -3.91 16.02
N LYS A 99 5.03 -4.17 17.21
CA LYS A 99 4.86 -5.53 17.75
C LYS A 99 3.88 -6.37 16.93
N SER A 100 2.72 -5.79 16.58
CA SER A 100 1.69 -6.44 15.79
C SER A 100 2.19 -6.82 14.39
N PHE A 101 3.00 -5.94 13.78
CA PHE A 101 3.64 -6.23 12.51
C PHE A 101 4.64 -7.40 12.61
N LYS A 102 5.43 -7.47 13.68
CA LYS A 102 6.37 -8.59 13.87
C LYS A 102 5.62 -9.92 13.98
N LEU A 103 4.50 -9.94 14.70
CA LEU A 103 3.63 -11.11 14.78
C LEU A 103 3.04 -11.48 13.40
N TRP A 104 2.65 -10.46 12.63
CA TRP A 104 2.18 -10.65 11.25
C TRP A 104 3.24 -11.31 10.36
N CYS A 105 4.49 -10.85 10.41
CA CYS A 105 5.60 -11.47 9.67
C CYS A 105 5.84 -12.93 10.08
N ARG A 106 5.73 -13.26 11.37
CA ARG A 106 5.86 -14.64 11.87
C ARG A 106 4.78 -15.55 11.30
N LYS A 107 3.51 -15.11 11.35
CA LYS A 107 2.38 -15.86 10.78
C LYS A 107 2.56 -16.11 9.27
N ILE A 108 3.07 -15.12 8.54
CA ILE A 108 3.40 -15.31 7.13
C ILE A 108 4.49 -16.38 6.94
N SER A 109 5.53 -16.37 7.77
CA SER A 109 6.59 -17.37 7.70
C SER A 109 6.07 -18.79 7.98
N GLU A 110 5.13 -18.95 8.92
CA GLU A 110 4.47 -20.23 9.21
C GLU A 110 3.64 -20.73 8.02
N ILE A 111 2.93 -19.82 7.35
CA ILE A 111 2.18 -20.13 6.13
C ILE A 111 3.13 -20.55 5.01
N ASP A 112 4.25 -19.84 4.84
CA ASP A 112 5.25 -20.14 3.81
C ASP A 112 5.88 -21.52 4.02
N GLU A 113 6.14 -21.90 5.26
CA GLU A 113 6.65 -23.23 5.61
C GLU A 113 5.62 -24.32 5.29
N THR A 114 4.35 -24.09 5.62
CA THR A 114 3.24 -25.00 5.27
C THR A 114 3.11 -25.16 3.75
N LEU A 115 3.22 -24.06 2.99
CA LEU A 115 3.17 -24.09 1.52
C LEU A 115 4.37 -24.82 0.90
N ARG A 116 5.56 -24.71 1.51
CA ARG A 116 6.74 -25.47 1.09
C ARG A 116 6.58 -26.97 1.31
N GLN A 117 6.03 -27.37 2.46
CA GLN A 117 5.75 -28.77 2.76
C GLN A 117 4.73 -29.37 1.76
N LEU A 118 3.81 -28.57 1.24
CA LEU A 118 2.88 -28.96 0.18
C LEU A 118 3.49 -28.98 -1.24
N GLY A 119 4.76 -28.60 -1.39
CA GLY A 119 5.49 -28.64 -2.66
C GLY A 119 5.54 -27.32 -3.44
N SER A 120 5.13 -26.19 -2.85
CA SER A 120 5.25 -24.88 -3.49
C SER A 120 6.71 -24.40 -3.55
N THR A 121 7.12 -23.82 -4.69
CA THR A 121 8.42 -23.16 -4.82
C THR A 121 8.34 -21.70 -4.38
N VAL A 122 8.37 -21.46 -3.07
CA VAL A 122 8.42 -20.12 -2.48
C VAL A 122 9.74 -19.43 -2.87
N LYS A 123 9.67 -18.40 -3.72
CA LYS A 123 10.85 -17.66 -4.25
C LYS A 123 10.90 -16.22 -3.72
N TYR A 124 11.67 -15.97 -2.66
CA TYR A 124 11.86 -14.62 -2.12
C TYR A 124 12.79 -13.72 -2.95
N ASN A 125 13.64 -14.30 -3.80
CA ASN A 125 14.57 -13.52 -4.62
C ASN A 125 13.84 -12.48 -5.47
N TRP A 126 12.72 -12.87 -6.10
CA TRP A 126 11.93 -11.95 -6.92
C TRP A 126 11.34 -10.81 -6.09
N GLU A 127 10.80 -11.10 -4.91
CA GLU A 127 10.26 -10.08 -4.00
C GLU A 127 11.36 -9.12 -3.51
N TYR A 128 12.55 -9.63 -3.23
CA TYR A 128 13.71 -8.83 -2.86
C TYR A 128 14.17 -7.91 -3.99
N PHE A 129 14.39 -8.43 -5.20
CA PHE A 129 14.81 -7.61 -6.34
C PHE A 129 13.80 -6.52 -6.70
N MET A 130 12.51 -6.85 -6.65
CA MET A 130 11.43 -5.86 -6.84
C MET A 130 11.45 -4.79 -5.76
N THR A 131 11.61 -5.17 -4.48
CA THR A 131 11.66 -4.24 -3.36
C THR A 131 12.86 -3.30 -3.47
N VAL A 132 14.05 -3.84 -3.73
CA VAL A 132 15.28 -3.03 -3.90
C VAL A 132 15.17 -2.09 -5.11
N GLY A 133 14.65 -2.57 -6.24
CA GLY A 133 14.47 -1.76 -7.45
C GLY A 133 13.45 -0.63 -7.27
N ILE A 134 12.33 -0.89 -6.59
CA ILE A 134 11.33 0.15 -6.30
C ILE A 134 11.90 1.20 -5.33
N ILE A 135 12.61 0.78 -4.29
CA ILE A 135 13.20 1.70 -3.32
C ILE A 135 14.31 2.54 -3.96
N SER A 136 15.19 1.94 -4.77
CA SER A 136 16.26 2.68 -5.45
C SER A 136 15.70 3.70 -6.44
N ALA A 137 14.69 3.33 -7.22
CA ALA A 137 13.99 4.25 -8.12
C ALA A 137 13.34 5.41 -7.34
N TRP A 138 12.70 5.12 -6.21
CA TRP A 138 12.10 6.14 -5.35
C TRP A 138 13.14 7.10 -4.76
N ILE A 139 14.28 6.59 -4.27
CA ILE A 139 15.38 7.42 -3.74
C ILE A 139 15.94 8.34 -4.83
N LEU A 140 16.24 7.81 -6.01
CA LEU A 140 16.76 8.60 -7.14
C LEU A 140 15.78 9.71 -7.52
N PHE A 141 14.51 9.37 -7.62
CA PHE A 141 13.45 10.32 -7.94
C PHE A 141 13.27 11.39 -6.84
N ALA A 142 13.34 11.00 -5.56
CA ALA A 142 13.29 11.94 -4.44
C ALA A 142 14.48 12.91 -4.46
N LEU A 143 15.70 12.45 -4.76
CA LEU A 143 16.88 13.30 -4.86
C LEU A 143 16.74 14.34 -5.99
N LEU A 144 16.24 13.93 -7.16
CA LEU A 144 16.00 14.84 -8.28
C LEU A 144 14.96 15.92 -7.94
N THR A 145 13.82 15.53 -7.37
CA THR A 145 12.76 16.48 -6.99
C THR A 145 13.20 17.44 -5.90
N ASN A 146 13.92 16.97 -4.89
CA ASN A 146 14.46 17.84 -3.83
C ASN A 146 15.51 18.81 -4.36
N SER A 147 16.34 18.40 -5.33
CA SER A 147 17.31 19.30 -5.97
C SER A 147 16.61 20.44 -6.71
N MET A 148 15.52 20.14 -7.43
CA MET A 148 14.71 21.15 -8.13
C MET A 148 14.05 22.13 -7.14
N VAL A 149 13.45 21.61 -6.06
CA VAL A 149 12.82 22.45 -5.02
C VAL A 149 13.86 23.31 -4.29
N PHE A 150 15.06 22.78 -4.03
CA PHE A 150 16.16 23.52 -3.42
C PHE A 150 16.61 24.69 -4.29
N ILE A 151 16.86 24.46 -5.58
CA ILE A 151 17.26 25.52 -6.53
C ILE A 151 16.16 26.59 -6.62
N TYR A 152 14.89 26.18 -6.63
CA TYR A 152 13.75 27.09 -6.65
C TYR A 152 13.69 27.99 -5.40
N LEU A 153 13.79 27.40 -4.21
CA LEU A 153 13.70 28.13 -2.95
C LEU A 153 14.93 29.02 -2.68
N LEU A 154 16.11 28.62 -3.15
CA LEU A 154 17.36 29.38 -3.00
C LEU A 154 17.29 30.74 -3.73
N LYS A 155 16.53 30.84 -4.83
CA LYS A 155 16.32 32.10 -5.54
C LYS A 155 15.45 33.10 -4.77
N ARG A 156 14.64 32.63 -3.82
CA ARG A 156 13.62 33.43 -3.12
C ARG A 156 13.93 33.68 -1.64
N THR A 157 14.80 32.88 -1.03
CA THR A 157 15.03 32.90 0.42
C THR A 157 16.51 32.74 0.76
N HIS A 158 16.88 33.07 2.00
CA HIS A 158 18.24 32.85 2.51
C HIS A 158 18.58 31.35 2.60
N LEU A 159 19.87 31.01 2.40
CA LEU A 159 20.37 29.64 2.35
C LEU A 159 19.91 28.78 3.54
N SER A 160 20.07 29.25 4.77
CA SER A 160 19.68 28.48 5.97
C SER A 160 18.19 28.18 5.98
N PHE A 161 17.35 29.17 5.64
CA PHE A 161 15.91 29.01 5.59
C PHE A 161 15.47 28.04 4.49
N THR A 162 16.10 28.11 3.32
CA THR A 162 15.91 27.14 2.21
C THR A 162 16.20 25.71 2.68
N ILE A 163 17.33 25.48 3.35
CA ILE A 163 17.72 24.14 3.81
C ILE A 163 16.66 23.55 4.74
N TYR A 164 16.16 24.33 5.71
CA TYR A 164 15.13 23.88 6.63
C TYR A 164 13.80 23.54 5.93
N LEU A 165 13.34 24.39 5.00
CA LEU A 165 12.10 24.15 4.24
C LEU A 165 12.20 22.89 3.37
N VAL A 166 13.31 22.70 2.66
CA VAL A 166 13.53 21.50 1.85
C VAL A 166 13.55 20.25 2.71
N LEU A 167 14.21 20.29 3.86
CA LEU A 167 14.27 19.14 4.77
C LEU A 167 12.87 18.78 5.30
N ALA A 168 12.08 19.76 5.74
CA ALA A 168 10.72 19.56 6.21
C ALA A 168 9.83 18.94 5.12
N TYR A 169 9.92 19.50 3.91
CA TYR A 169 9.17 19.05 2.74
C TYR A 169 9.55 17.61 2.35
N THR A 170 10.85 17.34 2.24
CA THR A 170 11.41 16.02 1.92
C THR A 170 10.95 14.98 2.93
N TYR A 171 11.01 15.32 4.22
CA TYR A 171 10.63 14.41 5.29
C TYR A 171 9.15 14.04 5.20
N GLY A 172 8.25 15.01 5.03
CA GLY A 172 6.81 14.76 4.90
C GLY A 172 6.47 13.84 3.71
N ILE A 173 7.03 14.12 2.54
CA ILE A 173 6.84 13.27 1.34
C ILE A 173 7.40 11.87 1.55
N THR A 174 8.56 11.77 2.21
CA THR A 174 9.22 10.49 2.51
C THR A 174 8.38 9.62 3.42
N VAL A 175 7.87 10.18 4.53
CA VAL A 175 6.99 9.48 5.45
C VAL A 175 5.76 8.92 4.73
N ASN A 176 5.09 9.77 3.93
CA ASN A 176 3.89 9.39 3.20
C ASN A 176 4.17 8.30 2.16
N GLY A 177 5.22 8.50 1.35
CA GLY A 177 5.61 7.57 0.30
C GLY A 177 5.97 6.18 0.84
N ILE A 178 6.75 6.11 1.92
CA ILE A 178 7.18 4.84 2.50
C ILE A 178 5.99 4.02 3.02
N ILE A 179 4.99 4.64 3.66
CA ILE A 179 3.80 3.93 4.16
C ILE A 179 3.03 3.27 3.02
N ILE A 180 2.78 4.02 1.93
CA ILE A 180 2.05 3.49 0.77
C ILE A 180 2.86 2.35 0.11
N LEU A 181 4.17 2.56 -0.08
CA LEU A 181 5.04 1.57 -0.68
C LEU A 181 5.09 0.28 0.17
N GLU A 182 5.23 0.41 1.48
CA GLU A 182 5.23 -0.72 2.40
C GLU A 182 3.92 -1.50 2.35
N PHE A 183 2.79 -0.82 2.49
CA PHE A 183 1.51 -1.50 2.40
C PHE A 183 1.32 -2.20 1.05
N SER A 184 1.66 -1.52 -0.05
CA SER A 184 1.52 -2.08 -1.41
C SER A 184 2.42 -3.31 -1.63
N LEU A 185 3.66 -3.29 -1.13
CA LEU A 185 4.59 -4.41 -1.21
C LEU A 185 4.11 -5.61 -0.38
N LEU A 186 3.55 -5.37 0.82
CA LEU A 186 3.02 -6.43 1.67
C LEU A 186 1.76 -7.06 1.08
N VAL A 187 0.86 -6.26 0.52
CA VAL A 187 -0.30 -6.74 -0.23
C VAL A 187 0.15 -7.52 -1.48
N LYS A 188 1.19 -7.07 -2.17
CA LYS A 188 1.76 -7.80 -3.31
C LYS A 188 2.34 -9.16 -2.88
N SER A 189 2.98 -9.22 -1.73
CA SER A 189 3.49 -10.47 -1.14
C SER A 189 2.33 -11.41 -0.76
N LEU A 190 1.22 -10.90 -0.22
CA LEU A 190 0.00 -11.67 0.01
C LEU A 190 -0.60 -12.20 -1.30
N GLN A 191 -0.64 -11.38 -2.36
CA GLN A 191 -1.09 -11.82 -3.69
C GLN A 191 -0.32 -13.05 -4.17
N ASN A 192 1.02 -13.04 -4.04
CA ASN A 192 1.84 -14.17 -4.47
C ASN A 192 1.50 -15.47 -3.72
N ARG A 193 1.12 -15.38 -2.44
CA ARG A 193 0.70 -16.55 -1.64
C ARG A 193 -0.65 -17.10 -2.05
N PHE A 194 -1.63 -16.23 -2.32
CA PHE A 194 -2.89 -16.67 -2.92
C PHE A 194 -2.66 -17.37 -4.27
N ARG A 195 -1.72 -16.85 -5.09
CA ARG A 195 -1.33 -17.49 -6.34
C ARG A 195 -0.72 -18.88 -6.13
N TRP A 196 0.12 -19.07 -5.13
CA TRP A 196 0.68 -20.39 -4.82
C TRP A 196 -0.39 -21.38 -4.37
N VAL A 197 -1.34 -20.95 -3.55
CA VAL A 197 -2.53 -21.76 -3.20
C VAL A 197 -3.28 -22.17 -4.47
N ASN A 198 -3.54 -21.23 -5.38
CA ASN A 198 -4.22 -21.51 -6.65
C ASN A 198 -3.43 -22.49 -7.53
N GLN A 199 -2.11 -22.35 -7.61
CA GLN A 199 -1.25 -23.26 -8.37
C GLN A 199 -1.29 -24.68 -7.79
N LEU A 200 -1.19 -24.83 -6.47
CA LEU A 200 -1.28 -26.13 -5.81
C LEU A 200 -2.66 -26.76 -6.03
N LEU A 201 -3.75 -25.99 -5.88
CA LEU A 201 -5.11 -26.47 -6.17
C LEU A 201 -5.27 -26.95 -7.62
N LEU A 202 -4.70 -26.21 -8.59
CA LEU A 202 -4.74 -26.59 -10.00
C LEU A 202 -3.92 -27.87 -10.27
N THR A 203 -2.74 -28.02 -9.68
CA THR A 203 -1.92 -29.24 -9.82
C THR A 203 -2.61 -30.47 -9.23
N MET A 204 -3.36 -30.29 -8.14
CA MET A 204 -4.21 -31.36 -7.60
C MET A 204 -5.38 -31.65 -8.52
N SER A 205 -6.08 -30.62 -9.01
CA SER A 205 -7.20 -30.77 -9.95
C SER A 205 -6.79 -31.54 -11.21
N SER A 206 -5.71 -31.12 -11.88
CA SER A 206 -5.23 -31.81 -13.09
C SER A 206 -4.83 -33.27 -12.81
N SER A 207 -4.20 -33.53 -11.66
CA SER A 207 -3.89 -34.89 -11.22
C SER A 207 -5.15 -35.72 -11.00
N THR A 208 -6.28 -35.11 -10.61
CA THR A 208 -7.54 -35.80 -10.33
C THR A 208 -8.39 -35.96 -11.60
N VAL A 209 -8.42 -34.95 -12.48
CA VAL A 209 -9.08 -34.99 -13.79
C VAL A 209 -8.43 -36.02 -14.73
N ILE A 210 -7.09 -36.07 -14.79
CA ILE A 210 -6.38 -37.10 -15.56
C ILE A 210 -6.71 -38.49 -15.02
N ASN A 211 -6.90 -38.62 -13.71
CA ASN A 211 -7.31 -39.89 -13.13
C ASN A 211 -8.78 -40.19 -13.38
N SER A 212 -9.70 -39.22 -13.37
CA SER A 212 -11.13 -39.49 -13.59
C SER A 212 -11.42 -39.83 -15.07
N SER A 213 -10.69 -39.22 -16.02
CA SER A 213 -10.71 -39.68 -17.42
C SER A 213 -10.10 -41.07 -17.57
N CYS A 214 -8.99 -41.35 -16.85
CA CYS A 214 -8.36 -42.67 -16.84
C CYS A 214 -9.20 -43.71 -16.06
N GLU A 215 -10.00 -43.31 -15.07
CA GLU A 215 -10.92 -44.17 -14.32
C GLU A 215 -12.20 -44.44 -15.08
N LEU A 216 -12.68 -43.51 -15.92
CA LEU A 216 -13.78 -43.80 -16.83
C LEU A 216 -13.35 -44.85 -17.86
N GLU A 217 -12.13 -44.73 -18.36
CA GLU A 217 -11.52 -45.70 -19.29
C GLU A 217 -11.12 -47.01 -18.59
N LYS A 218 -10.69 -46.95 -17.32
CA LYS A 218 -10.44 -48.14 -16.49
C LYS A 218 -11.72 -48.79 -15.98
N LYS A 219 -12.81 -48.10 -15.68
CA LYS A 219 -14.10 -48.71 -15.32
C LYS A 219 -14.65 -49.53 -16.49
N PHE A 220 -14.41 -49.07 -17.73
CA PHE A 220 -14.69 -49.84 -18.93
C PHE A 220 -13.78 -51.08 -19.08
N GLN A 221 -12.57 -51.08 -18.49
CA GLN A 221 -11.65 -52.23 -18.47
C GLN A 221 -11.73 -53.11 -17.20
N GLU A 222 -12.19 -52.59 -16.07
CA GLU A 222 -12.31 -53.26 -14.77
C GLU A 222 -13.54 -54.17 -14.72
N GLU A 223 -14.56 -53.88 -15.53
CA GLU A 223 -15.63 -54.83 -15.84
C GLU A 223 -15.11 -56.15 -16.47
N LEU A 224 -13.83 -56.18 -16.86
CA LEU A 224 -13.11 -57.35 -17.39
C LEU A 224 -11.99 -57.90 -16.49
N ARG A 225 -11.55 -57.22 -15.41
CA ARG A 225 -10.39 -57.70 -14.64
C ARG A 225 -10.34 -57.19 -13.19
N ASN A 226 -10.81 -58.04 -12.29
CA ASN A 226 -10.60 -57.92 -10.84
C ASN A 226 -9.10 -57.83 -10.51
N GLN A 227 -8.60 -56.67 -10.05
CA GLN A 227 -7.57 -56.61 -9.00
C GLN A 227 -7.31 -55.20 -8.41
N SER A 228 -7.33 -55.18 -7.07
CA SER A 228 -6.63 -54.31 -6.10
C SER A 228 -7.17 -52.90 -5.80
N PRO A 229 -8.00 -52.76 -4.74
CA PRO A 229 -8.58 -51.48 -4.28
C PRO A 229 -7.58 -50.52 -3.58
N ASN A 230 -6.40 -51.00 -3.16
CA ASN A 230 -5.59 -50.28 -2.16
C ASN A 230 -4.85 -49.04 -2.68
N HIS A 231 -4.62 -48.92 -4.00
CA HIS A 231 -3.86 -47.78 -4.54
C HIS A 231 -4.72 -46.50 -4.73
N GLY A 232 -6.01 -46.66 -5.05
CA GLY A 232 -6.95 -45.54 -5.19
C GLY A 232 -7.28 -44.89 -3.84
N VAL A 233 -7.54 -45.70 -2.82
CA VAL A 233 -7.88 -45.24 -1.46
C VAL A 233 -6.77 -44.38 -0.85
N MET A 234 -5.51 -44.81 -0.95
CA MET A 234 -4.37 -44.07 -0.39
C MET A 234 -4.10 -42.73 -1.12
N LYS A 235 -4.43 -42.66 -2.42
CA LYS A 235 -4.30 -41.44 -3.23
C LYS A 235 -5.41 -40.42 -2.92
N ASN A 236 -6.65 -40.87 -2.75
CA ASN A 236 -7.77 -40.01 -2.36
C ASN A 236 -7.60 -39.48 -0.94
N GLN A 237 -7.06 -40.29 -0.01
CA GLN A 237 -6.75 -39.83 1.35
C GLN A 237 -5.66 -38.74 1.36
N LYS A 238 -4.63 -38.86 0.52
CA LYS A 238 -3.61 -37.82 0.34
C LYS A 238 -4.20 -36.54 -0.26
N CYS A 239 -5.05 -36.65 -1.28
CA CYS A 239 -5.73 -35.51 -1.90
C CYS A 239 -6.62 -34.77 -0.88
N LYS A 240 -7.42 -35.51 -0.10
CA LYS A 240 -8.26 -34.98 0.98
C LYS A 240 -7.42 -34.20 2.00
N HIS A 241 -6.31 -34.78 2.47
CA HIS A 241 -5.40 -34.12 3.41
C HIS A 241 -4.78 -32.83 2.84
N GLN A 242 -4.36 -32.84 1.57
CA GLN A 242 -3.82 -31.64 0.92
C GLN A 242 -4.88 -30.54 0.75
N LEU A 243 -6.11 -30.91 0.40
CA LEU A 243 -7.23 -29.98 0.27
C LEU A 243 -7.58 -29.34 1.63
N GLN A 244 -7.65 -30.14 2.70
CA GLN A 244 -7.84 -29.68 4.07
C GLN A 244 -6.74 -28.68 4.49
N THR A 245 -5.50 -29.00 4.17
CA THR A 245 -4.37 -28.13 4.48
C THR A 245 -4.45 -26.80 3.71
N LEU A 246 -4.79 -26.83 2.42
CA LEU A 246 -4.95 -25.61 1.60
C LEU A 246 -6.16 -24.77 2.02
N LYS A 247 -7.25 -25.41 2.45
CA LYS A 247 -8.40 -24.75 3.07
C LYS A 247 -7.96 -23.93 4.29
N GLN A 248 -7.17 -24.55 5.17
CA GLN A 248 -6.64 -23.88 6.36
C GLN A 248 -5.64 -22.76 6.01
N VAL A 249 -4.74 -22.98 5.05
CA VAL A 249 -3.80 -21.95 4.58
C VAL A 249 -4.54 -20.75 4.00
N HIS A 250 -5.56 -20.96 3.17
CA HIS A 250 -6.38 -19.88 2.63
C HIS A 250 -7.07 -19.08 3.74
N LEU A 251 -7.61 -19.76 4.76
CA LEU A 251 -8.22 -19.10 5.91
C LEU A 251 -7.23 -18.22 6.67
N GLU A 252 -6.04 -18.75 6.94
CA GLU A 252 -4.98 -18.00 7.62
C GLU A 252 -4.49 -16.82 6.77
N LEU A 253 -4.36 -16.96 5.44
CA LEU A 253 -4.07 -15.85 4.54
C LEU A 253 -5.14 -14.75 4.60
N CYS A 254 -6.41 -15.12 4.70
CA CYS A 254 -7.50 -14.14 4.88
C CYS A 254 -7.40 -13.41 6.22
N LYS A 255 -7.12 -14.12 7.32
CA LYS A 255 -6.92 -13.52 8.65
C LYS A 255 -5.72 -12.58 8.68
N VAL A 256 -4.62 -12.99 8.06
CA VAL A 256 -3.38 -12.19 7.96
C VAL A 256 -3.60 -10.95 7.09
N SER A 257 -4.39 -11.05 6.01
CA SER A 257 -4.81 -9.89 5.20
C SER A 257 -5.65 -8.88 6.00
N LYS A 258 -6.60 -9.36 6.81
CA LYS A 258 -7.39 -8.51 7.73
C LYS A 258 -6.52 -7.85 8.81
N THR A 259 -5.56 -8.60 9.35
CA THR A 259 -4.59 -8.08 10.34
C THR A 259 -3.72 -6.98 9.72
N LEU A 260 -3.29 -7.14 8.46
CA LEU A 260 -2.54 -6.10 7.74
C LEU A 260 -3.38 -4.82 7.59
N CYS A 261 -4.65 -4.95 7.23
CA CYS A 261 -5.59 -3.84 7.14
C CYS A 261 -5.79 -3.14 8.49
N SER A 262 -5.80 -3.89 9.59
CA SER A 262 -5.89 -3.29 10.94
C SER A 262 -4.62 -2.54 11.34
N ILE A 263 -3.44 -2.97 10.90
CA ILE A 263 -2.17 -2.33 11.22
C ILE A 263 -2.02 -1.00 10.46
N PHE A 264 -2.27 -1.02 9.15
CA PHE A 264 -2.04 0.14 8.29
C PHE A 264 -3.30 0.97 8.01
N GLY A 265 -4.49 0.48 8.38
CA GLY A 265 -5.76 1.03 7.92
C GLY A 265 -5.96 2.50 8.23
N VAL A 266 -5.61 2.95 9.45
CA VAL A 266 -5.70 4.37 9.83
C VAL A 266 -4.64 5.20 9.10
N GLN A 267 -3.41 4.69 8.96
CA GLN A 267 -2.34 5.39 8.25
C GLN A 267 -2.68 5.59 6.77
N ILE A 268 -3.21 4.55 6.11
CA ILE A 268 -3.63 4.60 4.71
C ILE A 268 -4.87 5.51 4.56
N ALA A 269 -5.87 5.42 5.44
CA ALA A 269 -7.03 6.30 5.38
C ALA A 269 -6.66 7.79 5.52
N CYS A 270 -5.77 8.10 6.49
CA CYS A 270 -5.22 9.44 6.65
C CYS A 270 -4.46 9.88 5.40
N GLU A 271 -3.63 9.02 4.83
CA GLU A 271 -2.89 9.31 3.61
C GLU A 271 -3.78 9.55 2.39
N LEU A 272 -4.85 8.77 2.22
CA LEU A 272 -5.83 8.96 1.14
C LEU A 272 -6.51 10.33 1.27
N ALA A 273 -6.93 10.72 2.48
CA ALA A 273 -7.56 12.01 2.74
C ALA A 273 -6.58 13.17 2.48
N MET A 274 -5.35 13.06 2.98
CA MET A 274 -4.31 14.05 2.75
C MET A 274 -4.02 14.18 1.25
N SER A 275 -3.83 13.06 0.55
CA SER A 275 -3.53 13.10 -0.88
C SER A 275 -4.65 13.75 -1.71
N VAL A 276 -5.94 13.54 -1.37
CA VAL A 276 -7.05 14.29 -2.01
C VAL A 276 -6.90 15.78 -1.76
N MET A 277 -6.65 16.20 -0.52
CA MET A 277 -6.44 17.62 -0.19
C MET A 277 -5.25 18.22 -0.96
N ILE A 278 -4.10 17.53 -0.99
CA ILE A 278 -2.90 17.97 -1.72
C ILE A 278 -3.19 18.10 -3.21
N ILE A 279 -3.74 17.06 -3.85
CA ILE A 279 -4.04 17.06 -5.29
C ILE A 279 -4.99 18.21 -5.63
N THR A 280 -6.03 18.41 -4.81
CA THR A 280 -7.02 19.48 -5.04
C THR A 280 -6.37 20.86 -4.94
N GLY A 281 -5.52 21.08 -3.93
CA GLY A 281 -4.74 22.32 -3.79
C GLY A 281 -3.78 22.55 -4.96
N LEU A 282 -3.09 21.50 -5.43
CA LEU A 282 -2.19 21.60 -6.60
C LEU A 282 -2.95 21.95 -7.88
N PHE A 283 -4.14 21.38 -8.11
CA PHE A 283 -4.99 21.77 -9.25
C PHE A 283 -5.48 23.21 -9.15
N TYR A 284 -5.86 23.67 -7.96
CA TYR A 284 -6.26 25.07 -7.75
C TYR A 284 -5.08 26.03 -7.99
N ASN A 285 -3.87 25.68 -7.56
CA ASN A 285 -2.67 26.45 -7.88
C ASN A 285 -2.40 26.52 -9.38
N LEU A 286 -2.61 25.43 -10.13
CA LEU A 286 -2.53 25.44 -11.59
C LEU A 286 -3.60 26.37 -12.19
N TYR A 287 -4.83 26.35 -11.68
CA TYR A 287 -5.90 27.24 -12.11
C TYR A 287 -5.51 28.72 -11.92
N ILE A 288 -5.08 29.13 -10.73
CA ILE A 288 -4.64 30.51 -10.46
C ILE A 288 -3.53 30.92 -11.43
N ARG A 289 -2.55 30.05 -11.66
CA ARG A 289 -1.38 30.37 -12.51
C ARG A 289 -1.74 30.52 -13.97
N PHE A 290 -2.56 29.63 -14.51
CA PHE A 290 -2.90 29.67 -15.94
C PHE A 290 -3.99 30.71 -16.27
N PHE A 291 -4.92 30.96 -15.36
CA PHE A 291 -6.10 31.78 -15.64
C PHE A 291 -6.11 33.15 -14.95
N LEU A 292 -5.48 33.30 -13.77
CA LEU A 292 -5.49 34.57 -13.01
C LEU A 292 -4.15 35.33 -13.07
N ARG A 293 -3.00 34.64 -13.13
CA ARG A 293 -1.66 35.27 -13.13
C ARG A 293 -0.89 35.08 -14.44
N THR A 294 -1.11 35.96 -15.40
CA THR A 294 -0.33 36.03 -16.65
C THR A 294 1.03 36.71 -16.45
N THR A 295 1.98 36.05 -15.79
CA THR A 295 3.39 36.48 -15.76
C THR A 295 4.29 35.36 -16.27
N THR A 296 5.04 35.64 -17.35
CA THR A 296 5.73 34.65 -18.19
C THR A 296 7.01 34.07 -17.58
N ASP A 297 7.71 34.82 -16.74
CA ASP A 297 9.13 34.52 -16.45
C ASP A 297 9.33 33.42 -15.37
N ASP A 298 8.37 33.27 -14.45
CA ASP A 298 8.40 32.26 -13.37
C ASP A 298 7.44 31.07 -13.61
N LEU A 299 6.65 31.12 -14.69
CA LEU A 299 5.55 30.17 -14.94
C LEU A 299 6.07 28.73 -15.10
N ILE A 300 7.10 28.53 -15.93
CA ILE A 300 7.66 27.20 -16.21
C ILE A 300 8.30 26.59 -14.97
N ILE A 301 9.08 27.40 -14.25
CA ILE A 301 9.85 26.97 -13.07
C ILE A 301 8.93 26.49 -11.95
N GLN A 302 7.75 27.13 -11.77
CA GLN A 302 6.79 26.70 -10.75
C GLN A 302 5.84 25.60 -11.22
N THR A 303 5.50 25.57 -12.51
CA THR A 303 4.52 24.60 -13.06
C THR A 303 5.09 23.19 -13.13
N ILE A 304 6.35 23.04 -13.55
CA ILE A 304 7.02 21.72 -13.62
C ILE A 304 6.97 20.96 -12.27
N PRO A 305 7.41 21.51 -11.13
CA PRO A 305 7.36 20.78 -9.86
C PRO A 305 5.93 20.48 -9.42
N THR A 306 4.96 21.35 -9.76
CA THR A 306 3.55 21.13 -9.45
C THR A 306 2.99 19.93 -10.22
N VAL A 307 3.26 19.85 -11.52
CA VAL A 307 2.83 18.72 -12.37
C VAL A 307 3.51 17.42 -11.94
N ILE A 308 4.82 17.46 -11.64
CA ILE A 308 5.55 16.31 -11.12
C ILE A 308 4.91 15.81 -9.81
N MET A 309 4.54 16.72 -8.90
CA MET A 309 3.90 16.34 -7.64
C MET A 309 2.51 15.72 -7.83
N ILE A 310 1.69 16.26 -8.74
CA ILE A 310 0.40 15.65 -9.08
C ILE A 310 0.61 14.23 -9.62
N PHE A 311 1.55 14.06 -10.56
CA PHE A 311 1.86 12.76 -11.15
C PHE A 311 2.28 11.73 -10.09
N LEU A 312 3.08 12.13 -9.10
CA LEU A 312 3.50 11.25 -8.02
C LEU A 312 2.36 10.78 -7.13
N HIS A 313 1.50 11.70 -6.70
CA HIS A 313 0.36 11.34 -5.85
C HIS A 313 -0.60 10.42 -6.62
N VAL A 314 -0.84 10.68 -7.91
CA VAL A 314 -1.64 9.79 -8.78
C VAL A 314 -0.98 8.40 -8.88
N LEU A 315 0.33 8.33 -9.11
CA LEU A 315 1.05 7.06 -9.20
C LEU A 315 0.98 6.28 -7.88
N GLN A 316 1.06 6.96 -6.74
CA GLN A 316 0.91 6.34 -5.41
C GLN A 316 -0.49 5.74 -5.22
N PHE A 317 -1.55 6.48 -5.55
CA PHE A 317 -2.93 5.97 -5.54
C PHE A 317 -3.11 4.75 -6.46
N LEU A 318 -2.58 4.83 -7.67
CA LEU A 318 -2.66 3.73 -8.64
C LEU A 318 -1.93 2.49 -8.14
N SER A 319 -0.72 2.65 -7.59
CA SER A 319 0.06 1.56 -7.00
C SER A 319 -0.71 0.85 -5.88
N LEU A 320 -1.28 1.63 -4.96
CA LEU A 320 -2.10 1.14 -3.84
C LEU A 320 -3.32 0.36 -4.34
N SER A 321 -4.15 0.99 -5.18
CA SER A 321 -5.39 0.42 -5.71
C SER A 321 -5.12 -0.82 -6.56
N CYS A 322 -4.13 -0.77 -7.46
CA CYS A 322 -3.81 -1.88 -8.34
C CYS A 322 -3.25 -3.08 -7.57
N SER A 323 -2.47 -2.84 -6.52
CA SER A 323 -1.93 -3.92 -5.68
C SER A 323 -3.05 -4.64 -4.93
N CYS A 324 -3.96 -3.88 -4.33
CA CYS A 324 -5.14 -4.42 -3.64
C CYS A 324 -6.08 -5.16 -4.59
N GLN A 325 -6.43 -4.57 -5.74
CA GLN A 325 -7.31 -5.20 -6.72
C GLN A 325 -6.73 -6.53 -7.23
N ARG A 326 -5.43 -6.55 -7.53
CA ARG A 326 -4.75 -7.77 -7.99
C ARG A 326 -4.73 -8.87 -6.91
N ALA A 327 -4.56 -8.50 -5.64
CA ALA A 327 -4.63 -9.44 -4.53
C ALA A 327 -6.05 -10.00 -4.32
N ILE A 328 -7.08 -9.14 -4.42
CA ILE A 328 -8.50 -9.54 -4.35
C ILE A 328 -8.83 -10.52 -5.49
N ASN A 329 -8.45 -10.20 -6.72
CA ASN A 329 -8.72 -11.05 -7.88
C ASN A 329 -8.06 -12.44 -7.73
N GLU A 330 -6.82 -12.49 -7.23
CA GLU A 330 -6.12 -13.75 -7.01
C GLU A 330 -6.78 -14.59 -5.88
N GLY A 331 -7.25 -13.94 -4.81
CA GLY A 331 -8.04 -14.62 -3.76
C GLY A 331 -9.39 -15.14 -4.26
N ASN A 332 -10.11 -14.35 -5.06
CA ASN A 332 -11.40 -14.75 -5.62
C ASN A 332 -11.26 -15.91 -6.62
N LYS A 333 -10.13 -15.97 -7.35
CA LYS A 333 -9.82 -17.07 -8.26
C LYS A 333 -9.76 -18.43 -7.54
N THR A 334 -9.42 -18.45 -6.25
CA THR A 334 -9.48 -19.68 -5.45
C THR A 334 -10.89 -20.29 -5.47
N SER A 335 -11.95 -19.46 -5.42
CA SER A 335 -13.34 -19.92 -5.48
C SER A 335 -13.67 -20.62 -6.80
N GLU A 336 -13.19 -20.07 -7.92
CA GLU A 336 -13.40 -20.65 -9.26
C GLU A 336 -12.73 -22.02 -9.38
N ILE A 337 -11.50 -22.15 -8.86
CA ILE A 337 -10.75 -23.41 -8.88
C ILE A 337 -11.41 -24.46 -7.98
N VAL A 338 -11.86 -24.06 -6.78
CA VAL A 338 -12.57 -24.96 -5.86
C VAL A 338 -13.86 -25.48 -6.48
N HIS A 339 -14.64 -24.62 -7.16
CA HIS A 339 -15.84 -25.05 -7.87
C HIS A 339 -15.54 -26.03 -9.02
N MET A 340 -14.44 -25.81 -9.74
CA MET A 340 -13.97 -26.74 -10.77
C MET A 340 -13.61 -28.11 -10.18
N ILE A 341 -12.90 -28.15 -9.05
CA ILE A 341 -12.54 -29.39 -8.35
C ILE A 341 -13.80 -30.15 -7.91
N TYR A 342 -14.82 -29.45 -7.40
CA TYR A 342 -16.08 -30.06 -6.97
C TYR A 342 -16.78 -30.79 -8.11
N GLY A 343 -16.85 -30.18 -9.31
CA GLY A 343 -17.51 -30.76 -10.47
C GLY A 343 -16.78 -31.94 -11.13
N CYS A 344 -15.47 -32.08 -10.91
CA CYS A 344 -14.65 -33.12 -11.56
C CYS A 344 -14.40 -34.38 -10.72
N ASN A 345 -14.68 -34.34 -9.41
CA ASN A 345 -14.37 -35.43 -8.50
C ASN A 345 -15.59 -36.30 -8.23
N ALA A 346 -15.46 -37.62 -8.37
CA ALA A 346 -16.53 -38.58 -8.09
C ALA A 346 -16.52 -39.09 -6.64
N ASP A 347 -15.48 -38.81 -5.87
CA ASP A 347 -15.34 -39.23 -4.48
C ASP A 347 -16.13 -38.29 -3.55
N ALA A 348 -17.10 -38.85 -2.81
CA ALA A 348 -17.99 -38.13 -1.91
C ALA A 348 -17.24 -37.40 -0.78
N ASP A 349 -16.16 -38.00 -0.26
CA ASP A 349 -15.36 -37.39 0.81
C ASP A 349 -14.62 -36.14 0.32
N ILE A 350 -14.13 -36.17 -0.93
CA ILE A 350 -13.45 -35.04 -1.56
C ILE A 350 -14.47 -33.96 -1.94
N GLN A 351 -15.66 -34.35 -2.40
CA GLN A 351 -16.74 -33.41 -2.69
C GLN A 351 -17.19 -32.66 -1.42
N GLU A 352 -17.39 -33.37 -0.30
CA GLU A 352 -17.76 -32.74 0.97
C GLU A 352 -16.70 -31.72 1.42
N GLU A 353 -15.43 -32.11 1.39
CA GLU A 353 -14.32 -31.23 1.77
C GLU A 353 -14.22 -30.00 0.85
N THR A 354 -14.43 -30.20 -0.46
CA THR A 354 -14.43 -29.11 -1.45
C THR A 354 -15.61 -28.16 -1.23
N GLN A 355 -16.79 -28.69 -0.90
CA GLN A 355 -17.96 -27.90 -0.54
C GLN A 355 -17.72 -27.08 0.72
N GLN A 356 -17.14 -27.68 1.76
CA GLN A 356 -16.74 -26.96 2.98
C GLN A 356 -15.76 -25.84 2.68
N PHE A 357 -14.78 -26.08 1.81
CA PHE A 357 -13.84 -25.04 1.38
C PHE A 357 -14.56 -23.91 0.63
N GLY A 358 -15.47 -24.23 -0.30
CA GLY A 358 -16.30 -23.23 -0.99
C GLY A 358 -17.07 -22.34 -0.01
N ILE A 359 -17.75 -22.94 0.97
CA ILE A 359 -18.49 -22.23 2.03
C ILE A 359 -17.54 -21.31 2.83
N GLN A 360 -16.34 -21.78 3.18
CA GLN A 360 -15.36 -20.99 3.91
C GLN A 360 -14.91 -19.74 3.12
N ILE A 361 -14.69 -19.88 1.81
CA ILE A 361 -14.30 -18.74 0.94
C ILE A 361 -15.42 -17.69 0.91
N LEU A 362 -16.68 -18.13 0.82
CA LEU A 362 -17.86 -17.27 0.88
C LEU A 362 -17.97 -16.53 2.23
N GLN A 363 -17.69 -17.22 3.34
CA GLN A 363 -17.75 -16.64 4.69
C GLN A 363 -16.56 -15.71 5.00
N CYS A 364 -15.40 -15.93 4.38
CA CYS A 364 -14.19 -15.15 4.62
C CYS A 364 -13.61 -14.60 3.29
N PRO A 365 -14.31 -13.65 2.64
CA PRO A 365 -13.85 -13.11 1.37
C PRO A 365 -12.57 -12.29 1.54
N VAL A 366 -11.69 -12.37 0.55
CA VAL A 366 -10.46 -11.57 0.50
C VAL A 366 -10.84 -10.11 0.22
N LYS A 367 -10.70 -9.26 1.23
CA LYS A 367 -11.00 -7.82 1.14
C LYS A 367 -9.90 -7.03 1.83
N PHE A 368 -9.43 -5.98 1.16
CA PHE A 368 -8.54 -4.99 1.76
C PHE A 368 -9.33 -3.73 2.07
N THR A 369 -9.23 -3.24 3.30
CA THR A 369 -9.95 -2.05 3.76
C THR A 369 -9.03 -1.12 4.54
N ALA A 370 -9.25 0.18 4.43
CA ALA A 370 -8.62 1.20 5.27
C ALA A 370 -9.73 1.93 6.02
N PHE A 371 -9.77 1.77 7.34
CA PHE A 371 -10.80 2.38 8.19
C PHE A 371 -12.24 2.13 7.69
N GLY A 372 -12.52 0.89 7.26
CA GLY A 372 -13.82 0.48 6.71
C GLY A 372 -14.03 0.81 5.22
N MET A 373 -13.18 1.64 4.61
CA MET A 373 -13.25 1.95 3.18
C MET A 373 -12.57 0.84 2.35
N PRO A 374 -13.23 0.26 1.33
CA PRO A 374 -12.62 -0.76 0.48
C PRO A 374 -11.49 -0.17 -0.35
N LEU A 375 -10.32 -0.82 -0.37
CA LEU A 375 -9.13 -0.41 -1.12
C LEU A 375 -9.11 -0.90 -2.59
N ASP A 376 -10.28 -1.17 -3.17
CA ASP A 376 -10.41 -1.60 -4.56
C ASP A 376 -10.39 -0.40 -5.53
N ASN A 377 -10.60 -0.67 -6.82
CA ASN A 377 -10.62 0.38 -7.85
C ASN A 377 -11.66 1.50 -7.60
N ARG A 378 -12.61 1.33 -6.67
CA ARG A 378 -13.57 2.37 -6.31
C ARG A 378 -12.89 3.56 -5.65
N ILE A 379 -11.77 3.38 -4.96
CA ILE A 379 -11.03 4.50 -4.35
C ILE A 379 -10.59 5.52 -5.40
N LEU A 380 -10.11 5.06 -6.56
CA LEU A 380 -9.69 5.96 -7.61
C LEU A 380 -10.87 6.83 -8.09
N THR A 381 -12.02 6.21 -8.33
CA THR A 381 -13.23 6.94 -8.74
C THR A 381 -13.74 7.91 -7.66
N SER A 382 -13.66 7.51 -6.38
CA SER A 382 -14.05 8.35 -5.25
C SER A 382 -13.11 9.54 -5.06
N CYS A 383 -11.81 9.32 -5.25
CA CYS A 383 -10.78 10.35 -5.20
C CYS A 383 -11.01 11.38 -6.31
N LEU A 384 -11.17 10.94 -7.57
CA LEU A 384 -11.45 11.82 -8.70
C LEU A 384 -12.70 12.67 -8.46
N ARG A 385 -13.80 12.05 -8.01
CA ARG A 385 -15.05 12.77 -7.68
C ARG A 385 -14.82 13.84 -6.61
N SER A 386 -14.08 13.50 -5.55
CA SER A 386 -13.80 14.42 -4.44
C SER A 386 -12.93 15.60 -4.90
N VAL A 387 -11.85 15.32 -5.63
CA VAL A 387 -10.97 16.34 -6.20
C VAL A 387 -11.75 17.30 -7.09
N THR A 388 -12.56 16.79 -8.03
CA THR A 388 -13.36 17.65 -8.93
C THR A 388 -14.34 18.52 -8.14
N THR A 389 -15.05 17.94 -7.16
CA THR A 389 -16.05 18.67 -6.37
C THR A 389 -15.40 19.80 -5.57
N TYR A 390 -14.33 19.51 -4.82
CA TYR A 390 -13.64 20.51 -4.01
C TYR A 390 -12.93 21.56 -4.87
N LEU A 391 -12.40 21.17 -6.04
CA LEU A 391 -11.80 22.12 -6.97
C LEU A 391 -12.82 23.15 -7.47
N VAL A 392 -14.01 22.71 -7.88
CA VAL A 392 -15.08 23.62 -8.32
C VAL A 392 -15.49 24.57 -7.19
N ILE A 393 -15.66 24.05 -5.97
CA ILE A 393 -15.99 24.86 -4.79
C ILE A 393 -14.91 25.93 -4.55
N MET A 394 -13.63 25.56 -4.61
CA MET A 394 -12.54 26.52 -4.40
C MET A 394 -12.50 27.59 -5.48
N ILE A 395 -12.73 27.24 -6.75
CA ILE A 395 -12.79 28.22 -7.84
C ILE A 395 -13.92 29.22 -7.59
N GLN A 396 -15.14 28.73 -7.34
CA GLN A 396 -16.31 29.58 -7.06
C GLN A 396 -16.10 30.50 -5.84
N MET A 397 -15.48 29.96 -4.79
CA MET A 397 -15.16 30.71 -3.58
C MET A 397 -14.08 31.78 -3.84
N SER A 398 -13.08 31.49 -4.68
CA SER A 398 -12.05 32.44 -5.11
C SER A 398 -12.67 33.65 -5.79
N ASP A 399 -13.52 33.42 -6.79
CA ASP A 399 -14.19 34.48 -7.56
C ASP A 399 -15.07 35.36 -6.67
N SER A 400 -15.79 34.75 -5.72
CA SER A 400 -16.62 35.48 -4.74
C SER A 400 -15.78 36.33 -3.78
N LEU A 401 -14.65 35.82 -3.29
CA LEU A 401 -13.76 36.54 -2.37
C LEU A 401 -13.04 37.71 -3.04
N GLU A 402 -12.72 37.59 -4.33
CA GLU A 402 -12.06 38.63 -5.12
C GLU A 402 -13.03 39.72 -5.56
N SER A 403 -14.22 39.35 -6.06
CA SER A 403 -15.26 40.31 -6.47
C SER A 403 -15.74 41.21 -5.32
N ASN A 404 -15.90 40.67 -4.12
CA ASN A 404 -16.27 41.47 -2.93
C ASN A 404 -15.24 42.57 -2.61
N ASN A 405 -13.96 42.37 -2.91
CA ASN A 405 -12.94 43.40 -2.68
C ASN A 405 -12.99 44.50 -3.74
N ALA A 406 -13.26 44.17 -5.01
CA ALA A 406 -13.45 45.17 -6.06
C ALA A 406 -14.63 46.11 -5.72
N ILE A 407 -15.68 45.58 -5.10
CA ILE A 407 -16.84 46.36 -4.64
C ILE A 407 -16.49 47.21 -3.40
N GLN A 408 -15.68 46.70 -2.46
CA GLN A 408 -15.21 47.49 -1.32
C GLN A 408 -14.27 48.62 -1.75
N SER A 409 -13.29 48.36 -2.63
CA SER A 409 -12.38 49.41 -3.11
C SER A 409 -13.09 50.49 -3.92
N ALA A 410 -14.15 50.14 -4.67
CA ALA A 410 -14.98 51.11 -5.39
C ALA A 410 -15.89 51.96 -4.50
N LYS A 411 -16.10 51.59 -3.24
CA LYS A 411 -16.87 52.40 -2.25
C LYS A 411 -16.01 53.41 -1.48
N PHE A 412 -14.68 53.34 -1.60
CA PHE A 412 -13.73 54.23 -0.94
C PHE A 412 -13.01 55.19 -1.90
N ILE A 413 -13.44 55.23 -3.17
CA ILE A 413 -13.12 56.25 -4.18
C ILE A 413 -14.38 57.08 -4.36
#